data_AF-A0A9Q8PH14-F1
#
_entry.id   AF-A0A9Q8PH14-F1
#
_cell.length_a   1.000
_cell.length_b   1.000
_cell.length_c   1.000
_cell.angle_alpha   90.00
_cell.angle_beta   90.00
_cell.angle_gamma   90.00
#
_symmetry.space_group_name_H-M   'P 1'
#
loop_
_entity.id
_entity.type
_entity.pdbx_description
1 polymer ?
#
loop_
_entity_poly.entity_id
_entity_poly.type
_entity_poly.pdbx_seq_one_letter_code
_entity_poly.pdbx_strand_id
1 'polypeptide(L)'
;MAHSLAGFILKQCVVVADAQKDRFRLLREALAGIVLMGCPHATKEARRTELYNKSNDILRLSNLGRRVKDRLQYGQELLNTCRRFDDVCNDTNILSLHEQRPTRVPVRLGSSAQYLVGKRMAKIDSGKPEVLTSIDSDHRSLPSLEDDQAPLKLDEIAFRELKRILSMSGRSSFDNAEPVMPGVVTRTPVALEPLIQAFVKPRLPNLPFFELNISRQRTKDFHGREEVLEKLDTQLLSGPNMAILYGTGGFGKSEVALEFVHRRRGRFDAIFWLKADNLSKMRQDFGRFAAQLGLEDEGGATDPFTSREMMKTWLEEPIQAPNKSGRQVATWLVVFDGADDLKVLNEFKSIYGKGAILVTTREADSVEILSADMPTDSVSASLFATKMHTFGQDEAVDLLAKLVRLNMDDEEEHQSARQIAGILNGLPLAINQMAGVINSQHLTLSEFCERYQDIDTRGLRHHGDSGRLGSQSMISSMRMALLSPQAIALLKIFVLLDPDCIHENLFDNLADADIVFTGFPATQAEFVKSRNELLQAALVQRNGARQEL
;
A
#
# COMPACT_ATOMS: atom_id res chain seq x y z
N MET A 1 15.60 -23.02 15.16
CA MET A 1 14.59 -23.38 16.19
C MET A 1 13.87 -22.10 16.58
N ALA A 2 12.61 -22.16 16.99
CA ALA A 2 11.88 -21.00 17.47
C ALA A 2 11.00 -21.36 18.66
N HIS A 3 10.90 -20.41 19.60
CA HIS A 3 10.08 -20.51 20.80
C HIS A 3 8.92 -19.52 20.75
N SER A 4 7.72 -19.97 21.15
CA SER A 4 6.56 -19.11 21.34
C SER A 4 6.25 -18.26 20.10
N LEU A 5 6.15 -16.93 20.23
CA LEU A 5 5.85 -16.00 19.13
C LEU A 5 6.95 -15.93 18.07
N ALA A 6 8.21 -16.27 18.39
CA ALA A 6 9.28 -16.33 17.38
C ALA A 6 8.98 -17.38 16.29
N GLY A 7 8.12 -18.35 16.60
CA GLY A 7 7.61 -19.31 15.62
C GLY A 7 6.91 -18.63 14.44
N PHE A 8 6.20 -17.52 14.64
CA PHE A 8 5.56 -16.79 13.54
C PHE A 8 6.58 -16.16 12.60
N ILE A 9 7.69 -15.63 13.15
CA ILE A 9 8.78 -15.07 12.35
C ILE A 9 9.41 -16.19 11.52
N LEU A 10 9.76 -17.31 12.14
CA LEU A 10 10.35 -18.45 11.43
C LEU A 10 9.42 -18.98 10.32
N LYS A 11 8.12 -19.10 10.62
CA LYS A 11 7.10 -19.48 9.63
C LYS A 11 7.10 -18.54 8.44
N GLN A 12 7.11 -17.22 8.71
CA GLN A 12 7.17 -16.21 7.67
C GLN A 12 8.47 -16.29 6.85
N CYS A 13 9.62 -16.52 7.48
CA CYS A 13 10.89 -16.73 6.78
C CYS A 13 10.83 -17.91 5.82
N VAL A 14 10.22 -19.02 6.23
CA VAL A 14 10.07 -20.22 5.39
C VAL A 14 9.12 -19.95 4.22
N VAL A 15 8.03 -19.22 4.43
CA VAL A 15 7.11 -18.78 3.36
C VAL A 15 7.83 -17.92 2.34
N VAL A 16 8.61 -16.92 2.80
CA VAL A 16 9.39 -16.05 1.93
C VAL A 16 10.47 -16.84 1.17
N ALA A 17 11.13 -17.79 1.84
CA ALA A 17 12.13 -18.64 1.22
C ALA A 17 11.53 -19.60 0.17
N ASP A 18 10.29 -20.04 0.35
CA ASP A 18 9.59 -20.86 -0.65
C ASP A 18 9.08 -20.05 -1.83
N ALA A 19 8.68 -18.79 -1.61
CA ALA A 19 8.29 -17.88 -2.69
C ALA A 19 9.47 -17.46 -3.59
N GLN A 20 10.69 -17.40 -3.04
CA GLN A 20 11.92 -17.03 -3.77
C GLN A 20 12.90 -18.23 -3.79
N LYS A 21 12.45 -19.33 -4.41
CA LYS A 21 13.16 -20.64 -4.40
C LYS A 21 14.59 -20.51 -4.91
N ASP A 22 14.79 -19.73 -5.96
CA ASP A 22 16.11 -19.58 -6.57
C ASP A 22 17.03 -18.74 -5.68
N ARG A 23 16.49 -17.64 -5.13
CA ARG A 23 17.24 -16.74 -4.25
C ARG A 23 17.71 -17.43 -2.97
N PHE A 24 16.84 -18.25 -2.37
CA PHE A 24 17.12 -18.93 -1.10
C PHE A 24 17.43 -20.42 -1.29
N ARG A 25 17.74 -20.86 -2.52
CA ARG A 25 18.01 -22.27 -2.84
C ARG A 25 19.02 -22.88 -1.89
N LEU A 26 20.18 -22.25 -1.75
CA LEU A 26 21.26 -22.77 -0.92
C LEU A 26 20.86 -22.80 0.57
N LEU A 27 20.06 -21.84 1.04
CA LEU A 27 19.53 -21.83 2.41
C LEU A 27 18.56 -23.00 2.64
N ARG A 28 17.68 -23.27 1.68
CA ARG A 28 16.76 -24.42 1.72
C ARG A 28 17.51 -25.74 1.66
N GLU A 29 18.53 -25.83 0.80
CA GLU A 29 19.44 -26.97 0.72
C GLU A 29 20.32 -27.12 1.95
N ALA A 30 20.51 -26.09 2.77
CA ALA A 30 21.24 -26.16 4.04
C ALA A 30 20.34 -26.49 5.23
N LEU A 31 19.04 -26.17 5.17
CA LEU A 31 18.07 -26.39 6.25
C LEU A 31 17.90 -27.90 6.51
N ALA A 32 18.31 -28.37 7.68
CA ALA A 32 18.18 -29.78 8.08
C ALA A 32 16.80 -30.10 8.69
N GLY A 33 16.15 -29.10 9.29
CA GLY A 33 14.84 -29.23 9.92
C GLY A 33 14.48 -27.99 10.74
N ILE A 34 13.23 -27.97 11.20
CA ILE A 34 12.65 -26.89 12.00
C ILE A 34 12.21 -27.46 13.35
N VAL A 35 12.50 -26.73 14.43
CA VAL A 35 12.02 -27.04 15.78
C VAL A 35 11.17 -25.88 16.27
N LEU A 36 9.92 -26.16 16.62
CA LEU A 36 8.92 -25.22 17.10
C LEU A 36 8.54 -25.58 18.53
N MET A 37 8.77 -24.67 19.49
CA MET A 37 8.56 -24.93 20.91
C MET A 37 7.48 -24.01 21.45
N GLY A 38 6.32 -24.57 21.79
CA GLY A 38 5.17 -23.77 22.18
C GLY A 38 4.74 -22.77 21.11
N CYS A 39 4.92 -23.08 19.82
CA CYS A 39 4.49 -22.21 18.73
C CYS A 39 3.10 -22.65 18.24
N PRO A 40 2.09 -21.77 18.25
CA PRO A 40 0.76 -22.15 17.85
C PRO A 40 0.62 -22.23 16.32
N HIS A 41 -0.16 -23.19 15.82
CA HIS A 41 -0.54 -23.39 14.43
C HIS A 41 -2.03 -23.09 14.20
N ALA A 42 -2.39 -22.84 12.95
CA ALA A 42 -3.79 -22.84 12.53
C ALA A 42 -4.24 -24.29 12.37
N THR A 43 -5.38 -24.67 12.94
CA THR A 43 -5.94 -26.03 12.78
C THR A 43 -7.36 -25.93 12.25
N LYS A 44 -7.84 -26.97 11.53
CA LYS A 44 -9.23 -27.06 11.05
C LYS A 44 -10.25 -26.95 12.18
N GLU A 45 -9.91 -27.45 13.36
CA GLU A 45 -10.80 -27.47 14.54
C GLU A 45 -10.74 -26.19 15.37
N ALA A 46 -9.62 -25.46 15.35
CA ALA A 46 -9.46 -24.23 16.12
C ALA A 46 -10.16 -23.08 15.41
N ARG A 47 -11.14 -22.46 16.08
CA ARG A 47 -11.77 -21.23 15.60
C ARG A 47 -10.71 -20.13 15.52
N ARG A 48 -10.82 -19.21 14.55
CA ARG A 48 -9.98 -17.99 14.44
C ARG A 48 -9.81 -17.28 15.80
N THR A 49 -10.87 -17.26 16.60
CA THR A 49 -10.91 -16.67 17.93
C THR A 49 -9.97 -17.35 18.93
N GLU A 50 -9.74 -18.65 18.81
CA GLU A 50 -8.90 -19.41 19.74
C GLU A 50 -7.41 -19.09 19.54
N LEU A 51 -6.91 -19.16 18.30
CA LEU A 51 -5.53 -18.80 17.98
C LEU A 51 -5.23 -17.35 18.40
N TYR A 52 -6.18 -16.44 18.13
CA TYR A 52 -6.09 -15.04 18.54
C TYR A 52 -6.00 -14.89 20.06
N ASN A 53 -6.90 -15.52 20.81
CA ASN A 53 -6.92 -15.43 22.27
C ASN A 53 -5.65 -16.00 22.89
N LYS A 54 -5.18 -17.16 22.42
CA LYS A 54 -3.93 -17.77 22.92
C LYS A 54 -2.71 -16.93 22.58
N SER A 55 -2.63 -16.38 21.38
CA SER A 55 -1.53 -15.46 21.00
C SER A 55 -1.52 -14.21 21.88
N ASN A 56 -2.69 -13.67 22.21
CA ASN A 56 -2.81 -12.54 23.15
C ASN A 56 -2.40 -12.89 24.58
N ASP A 57 -2.75 -14.09 25.05
CA ASP A 57 -2.32 -14.55 26.36
C ASP A 57 -0.79 -14.72 26.41
N ILE A 58 -0.18 -15.27 25.37
CA ILE A 58 1.28 -15.34 25.22
C ILE A 58 1.91 -13.94 25.22
N LEU A 59 1.32 -12.99 24.50
CA LEU A 59 1.78 -11.59 24.48
C LEU A 59 1.76 -10.93 25.84
N ARG A 60 0.72 -11.18 26.65
CA ARG A 60 0.63 -10.67 28.03
C ARG A 60 1.75 -11.20 28.92
N LEU A 61 2.28 -12.39 28.61
CA LEU A 61 3.38 -12.99 29.36
C LEU A 61 4.76 -12.58 28.84
N SER A 62 4.83 -12.02 27.64
CA SER A 62 6.08 -11.57 27.04
C SER A 62 6.51 -10.19 27.56
N ASN A 63 7.82 -9.98 27.62
CA ASN A 63 8.45 -8.69 27.88
C ASN A 63 8.49 -7.77 26.65
N LEU A 64 7.72 -8.10 25.59
CA LEU A 64 7.68 -7.31 24.36
C LEU A 64 7.07 -5.92 24.62
N GLY A 65 7.64 -4.91 23.95
CA GLY A 65 7.22 -3.52 24.09
C GLY A 65 5.77 -3.28 23.66
N ARG A 66 5.15 -2.23 24.21
CA ARG A 66 3.73 -1.86 23.96
C ARG A 66 3.39 -1.78 22.47
N ARG A 67 4.28 -1.21 21.66
CA ARG A 67 4.16 -1.12 20.19
C ARG A 67 3.99 -2.49 19.51
N VAL A 68 4.70 -3.52 19.97
CA VAL A 68 4.61 -4.89 19.41
C VAL A 68 3.28 -5.52 19.81
N LYS A 69 2.82 -5.26 21.03
CA LYS A 69 1.53 -5.73 21.54
C LYS A 69 0.35 -5.13 20.76
N ASP A 70 0.44 -3.87 20.34
CA ASP A 70 -0.59 -3.22 19.51
C ASP A 70 -0.58 -3.76 18.07
N ARG A 71 0.59 -4.00 17.48
CA ARG A 71 0.72 -4.56 16.12
C ARG A 71 0.25 -6.01 16.00
N LEU A 72 0.36 -6.82 17.04
CA LEU A 72 -0.06 -8.23 16.99
C LEU A 72 -1.56 -8.43 17.30
N GLN A 73 -2.32 -7.34 17.50
CA GLN A 73 -3.80 -7.40 17.61
C GLN A 73 -4.49 -7.86 16.31
N TYR A 74 -3.77 -7.96 15.19
CA TYR A 74 -4.30 -8.48 13.92
C TYR A 74 -4.26 -10.02 13.88
N GLY A 75 -5.15 -10.69 14.63
CA GLY A 75 -5.24 -12.17 14.65
C GLY A 75 -5.43 -12.84 13.29
N GLN A 76 -5.87 -12.09 12.27
CA GLN A 76 -6.02 -12.59 10.90
C GLN A 76 -4.68 -12.82 10.21
N GLU A 77 -3.67 -11.97 10.43
CA GLU A 77 -2.36 -12.11 9.79
C GLU A 77 -1.60 -13.32 10.36
N LEU A 78 -1.64 -13.51 11.68
CA LEU A 78 -1.07 -14.69 12.35
C LEU A 78 -1.68 -15.99 11.82
N LEU A 79 -3.00 -16.01 11.63
CA LEU A 79 -3.71 -17.15 11.05
C LEU A 79 -3.27 -17.40 9.60
N ASN A 80 -3.14 -16.34 8.80
CA ASN A 80 -2.69 -16.43 7.41
C ASN A 80 -1.23 -16.93 7.31
N THR A 81 -0.31 -16.42 8.14
CA THR A 81 1.07 -16.90 8.20
C THR A 81 1.13 -18.39 8.56
N CYS A 82 0.34 -18.84 9.54
CA CYS A 82 0.28 -20.26 9.89
C CYS A 82 -0.20 -21.14 8.74
N ARG A 83 -1.23 -20.71 8.00
CA ARG A 83 -1.76 -21.45 6.84
C ARG A 83 -0.75 -21.51 5.69
N ARG A 84 -0.16 -20.38 5.31
CA ARG A 84 0.87 -20.34 4.26
C ARG A 84 2.08 -21.21 4.60
N PHE A 85 2.54 -21.16 5.85
CA PHE A 85 3.61 -22.04 6.30
C PHE A 85 3.24 -23.51 6.12
N ASP A 86 2.01 -23.86 6.45
CA ASP A 86 1.50 -25.22 6.27
C ASP A 86 1.53 -25.64 4.79
N ASP A 87 1.19 -24.74 3.88
CA ASP A 87 1.22 -25.00 2.43
C ASP A 87 2.65 -25.26 1.90
N VAL A 88 3.66 -24.55 2.41
CA VAL A 88 5.02 -24.56 1.83
C VAL A 88 6.01 -25.53 2.50
N CYS A 89 5.76 -25.96 3.75
CA CYS A 89 6.75 -26.71 4.53
C CYS A 89 6.86 -28.22 4.16
N ASN A 90 6.42 -28.63 2.96
CA ASN A 90 6.32 -30.04 2.54
C ASN A 90 7.63 -30.82 2.67
N ASP A 91 8.75 -30.18 2.31
CA ASP A 91 10.04 -30.85 2.18
C ASP A 91 10.94 -30.65 3.41
N THR A 92 10.38 -30.20 4.54
CA THR A 92 11.14 -29.88 5.75
C THR A 92 10.76 -30.79 6.91
N ASN A 93 11.74 -31.39 7.57
CA ASN A 93 11.49 -32.14 8.80
C ASN A 93 11.12 -31.17 9.94
N ILE A 94 10.00 -31.41 10.62
CA ILE A 94 9.50 -30.53 11.67
C ILE A 94 9.35 -31.30 13.00
N LEU A 95 9.93 -30.72 14.06
CA LEU A 95 9.69 -31.09 15.46
C LEU A 95 8.79 -30.03 16.10
N SER A 96 7.61 -30.42 16.55
CA SER A 96 6.69 -29.56 17.30
C SER A 96 6.65 -30.02 18.76
N LEU A 97 7.09 -29.16 19.68
CA LEU A 97 7.05 -29.39 21.12
C LEU A 97 5.87 -28.64 21.74
N HIS A 98 4.98 -29.36 22.41
CA HIS A 98 3.87 -28.77 23.16
C HIS A 98 4.09 -28.89 24.67
N GLU A 99 3.59 -27.91 25.41
CA GLU A 99 3.68 -27.88 26.88
C GLU A 99 2.85 -29.00 27.53
N GLN A 100 3.31 -29.47 28.70
CA GLN A 100 2.59 -30.42 29.58
C GLN A 100 2.17 -29.82 30.92
N ARG A 101 2.68 -28.63 31.29
CA ARG A 101 2.26 -27.94 32.51
C ARG A 101 1.49 -26.66 32.14
N PRO A 102 0.37 -26.37 32.83
CA PRO A 102 -0.42 -25.18 32.55
C PRO A 102 0.32 -23.92 33.03
N THR A 103 0.22 -22.85 32.25
CA THR A 103 0.81 -21.55 32.59
C THR A 103 -0.22 -20.68 33.29
N ARG A 104 0.18 -19.98 34.37
CA ARG A 104 -0.69 -18.99 35.03
C ARG A 104 -0.71 -17.69 34.22
N VAL A 105 -1.89 -17.33 33.72
CA VAL A 105 -2.12 -16.12 32.92
C VAL A 105 -2.97 -15.12 33.70
N PRO A 106 -2.61 -13.83 33.72
CA PRO A 106 -3.45 -12.79 34.31
C PRO A 106 -4.82 -12.68 33.62
N VAL A 107 -5.89 -12.62 34.41
CA VAL A 107 -7.27 -12.38 33.95
C VAL A 107 -7.85 -11.17 34.69
N ARG A 108 -9.04 -10.70 34.29
CA ARG A 108 -9.66 -9.48 34.84
C ARG A 108 -9.75 -9.48 36.38
N LEU A 109 -9.93 -10.66 36.98
CA LEU A 109 -9.78 -10.88 38.43
C LEU A 109 -8.91 -12.12 38.68
N GLY A 110 -7.67 -11.91 39.11
CA GLY A 110 -6.75 -12.98 39.50
C GLY A 110 -5.97 -13.59 38.34
N SER A 111 -5.76 -14.91 38.39
CA SER A 111 -5.02 -15.65 37.36
C SER A 111 -5.68 -16.99 37.07
N SER A 112 -5.59 -17.46 35.83
CA SER A 112 -6.09 -18.77 35.40
C SER A 112 -4.93 -19.64 34.93
N ALA A 113 -4.90 -20.90 35.37
CA ALA A 113 -3.95 -21.89 34.90
C ALA A 113 -4.50 -22.54 33.63
N GLN A 114 -3.81 -22.36 32.51
CA GLN A 114 -4.24 -22.89 31.23
C GLN A 114 -3.05 -23.32 30.37
N TYR A 115 -3.29 -24.29 29.48
CA TYR A 115 -2.35 -24.58 28.41
C TYR A 115 -2.44 -23.48 27.35
N LEU A 116 -1.33 -22.81 27.08
CA LEU A 116 -1.23 -21.83 26.03
C LEU A 116 -1.09 -22.51 24.68
N VAL A 117 -0.13 -23.42 24.52
CA VAL A 117 0.06 -24.19 23.28
C VAL A 117 0.09 -25.68 23.58
N GLY A 118 -1.08 -26.25 23.82
CA GLY A 118 -1.25 -27.70 23.99
C GLY A 118 -1.16 -28.48 22.68
N LYS A 119 -1.18 -29.82 22.79
CA LYS A 119 -1.01 -30.78 21.69
C LYS A 119 -1.72 -30.40 20.39
N ARG A 120 -3.02 -30.04 20.47
CA ARG A 120 -3.82 -29.68 19.30
C ARG A 120 -3.26 -28.48 18.56
N MET A 121 -2.86 -27.43 19.26
CA MET A 121 -2.43 -26.18 18.64
C MET A 121 -0.95 -26.20 18.26
N ALA A 122 -0.16 -27.14 18.78
CA ALA A 122 1.19 -27.41 18.30
C ALA A 122 1.22 -28.26 17.03
N LYS A 123 0.10 -28.91 16.69
CA LYS A 123 -0.03 -29.81 15.53
C LYS A 123 -0.23 -29.01 14.24
N ILE A 124 0.48 -29.38 13.18
CA ILE A 124 0.30 -28.88 11.81
C ILE A 124 -0.92 -29.54 11.14
N ASP A 125 -1.67 -28.80 10.31
CA ASP A 125 -2.98 -29.22 9.79
C ASP A 125 -2.94 -29.96 8.43
N SER A 126 -1.83 -29.88 7.70
CA SER A 126 -1.60 -30.53 6.40
C SER A 126 -1.46 -32.05 6.42
N GLY A 127 -1.42 -32.70 7.59
CA GLY A 127 -1.33 -34.16 7.70
C GLY A 127 0.03 -34.76 7.31
N LYS A 128 1.07 -33.93 7.22
CA LYS A 128 2.46 -34.32 6.92
C LYS A 128 3.12 -35.10 8.07
N PRO A 129 4.23 -35.82 7.81
CA PRO A 129 5.05 -36.42 8.87
C PRO A 129 5.78 -35.34 9.67
N GLU A 130 5.08 -34.71 10.61
CA GLU A 130 5.70 -33.96 11.71
C GLU A 130 5.97 -34.91 12.90
N VAL A 131 7.03 -34.62 13.65
CA VAL A 131 7.22 -35.22 14.97
C VAL A 131 6.59 -34.30 15.99
N LEU A 132 5.42 -34.68 16.49
CA LEU A 132 4.73 -33.96 17.57
C LEU A 132 5.02 -34.66 18.89
N THR A 133 5.72 -33.98 19.79
CA THR A 133 5.98 -34.49 21.13
C THR A 133 5.75 -33.43 22.20
N SER A 134 5.73 -33.87 23.44
CA SER A 134 5.54 -33.03 24.60
C SER A 134 6.87 -32.66 25.25
N ILE A 135 6.88 -31.53 25.95
CA ILE A 135 7.95 -31.15 26.87
C ILE A 135 7.37 -30.93 28.27
N ASP A 136 8.04 -31.46 29.30
CA ASP A 136 7.63 -31.33 30.71
C ASP A 136 7.94 -29.91 31.25
N SER A 137 7.27 -28.92 30.69
CA SER A 137 7.43 -27.52 31.02
C SER A 137 6.13 -26.74 30.87
N ASP A 138 6.06 -25.57 31.52
CA ASP A 138 5.05 -24.55 31.25
C ASP A 138 5.56 -23.58 30.17
N HIS A 139 4.71 -22.69 29.66
CA HIS A 139 5.06 -21.83 28.54
C HIS A 139 6.15 -20.80 28.86
N ARG A 140 6.32 -20.42 30.13
CA ARG A 140 7.35 -19.46 30.55
C ARG A 140 8.72 -20.11 30.68
N SER A 141 8.72 -21.40 30.98
CA SER A 141 9.91 -22.19 31.25
C SER A 141 10.30 -23.06 30.05
N LEU A 142 9.67 -22.84 28.89
CA LEU A 142 10.08 -23.47 27.65
C LEU A 142 11.51 -23.04 27.29
N PRO A 143 12.32 -23.93 26.71
CA PRO A 143 13.68 -23.59 26.31
C PRO A 143 13.66 -22.46 25.28
N SER A 144 14.33 -21.35 25.60
CA SER A 144 14.49 -20.22 24.70
C SER A 144 15.95 -20.09 24.26
N LEU A 145 16.14 -19.44 23.11
CA LEU A 145 17.46 -19.07 22.58
C LEU A 145 17.80 -17.62 22.96
N GLU A 146 17.28 -17.10 24.08
CA GLU A 146 17.48 -15.69 24.46
C GLU A 146 18.85 -15.43 25.08
N ASP A 147 19.48 -16.46 25.65
CA ASP A 147 20.84 -16.40 26.17
C ASP A 147 21.74 -17.30 25.33
N ASP A 148 22.51 -16.67 24.44
CA ASP A 148 23.44 -17.31 23.52
C ASP A 148 24.52 -18.16 24.24
N GLN A 149 24.75 -17.92 25.52
CA GLN A 149 25.74 -18.64 26.33
C GLN A 149 25.11 -19.71 27.23
N ALA A 150 23.79 -19.72 27.42
CA ALA A 150 23.11 -20.71 28.22
C ALA A 150 22.87 -22.01 27.42
N PRO A 151 23.09 -23.19 28.01
CA PRO A 151 22.76 -24.45 27.36
C PRO A 151 21.24 -24.56 27.14
N LEU A 152 20.83 -24.90 25.91
CA LEU A 152 19.43 -25.23 25.60
C LEU A 152 19.01 -26.50 26.36
N LYS A 153 18.14 -26.35 27.36
CA LYS A 153 17.70 -27.47 28.23
C LYS A 153 16.48 -28.16 27.65
N LEU A 154 16.67 -29.24 26.90
CA LEU A 154 15.58 -30.13 26.46
C LEU A 154 15.44 -31.31 27.42
N ASP A 155 14.22 -31.80 27.64
CA ASP A 155 14.03 -33.08 28.32
C ASP A 155 14.47 -34.26 27.44
N GLU A 156 14.59 -35.45 28.04
CA GLU A 156 15.12 -36.63 27.35
C GLU A 156 14.29 -37.02 26.12
N ILE A 157 12.97 -36.82 26.19
CA ILE A 157 12.02 -37.16 25.12
C ILE A 157 12.23 -36.19 23.94
N ALA A 158 12.20 -34.88 24.20
CA ALA A 158 12.42 -33.86 23.19
C ALA A 158 13.81 -33.98 22.54
N PHE A 159 14.83 -34.30 23.32
CA PHE A 159 16.19 -34.50 22.82
C PHE A 159 16.32 -35.73 21.92
N ARG A 160 15.66 -36.83 22.27
CA ARG A 160 15.62 -38.05 21.46
C ARG A 160 14.98 -37.81 20.10
N GLU A 161 13.86 -37.09 20.07
CA GLU A 161 13.17 -36.75 18.82
C GLU A 161 13.96 -35.75 17.96
N LEU A 162 14.65 -34.79 18.58
CA LEU A 162 15.57 -33.90 17.87
C LEU A 162 16.68 -34.70 17.15
N LYS A 163 17.31 -35.65 17.86
CA LYS A 163 18.32 -36.54 17.27
C LYS A 163 17.76 -37.35 16.10
N ARG A 164 16.52 -37.84 16.23
CA ARG A 164 15.83 -38.59 15.17
C ARG A 164 15.62 -37.75 13.92
N ILE A 165 15.19 -36.49 14.06
CA ILE A 165 15.03 -35.60 12.89
C ILE A 165 16.36 -35.30 12.22
N LEU A 166 17.42 -35.08 13.00
CA LEU A 166 18.76 -34.86 12.46
C LEU A 166 19.28 -36.10 11.71
N SER A 167 19.05 -37.31 12.22
CA SER A 167 19.47 -38.54 11.53
C SER A 167 18.64 -38.85 10.29
N MET A 168 17.34 -38.51 10.28
CA MET A 168 16.46 -38.67 9.12
C MET A 168 16.79 -37.71 7.97
N SER A 169 17.53 -36.62 8.23
CA SER A 169 17.87 -35.64 7.20
C SER A 169 18.87 -36.14 6.14
N GLY A 170 19.45 -37.35 6.28
CA GLY A 170 20.32 -37.97 5.27
C GLY A 170 21.63 -37.23 4.99
N ARG A 171 21.90 -36.13 5.69
CA ARG A 171 23.13 -35.32 5.58
C ARG A 171 24.12 -35.80 6.63
N SER A 172 24.74 -36.94 6.33
CA SER A 172 25.73 -37.64 7.15
C SER A 172 26.99 -36.80 7.39
N SER A 173 27.02 -36.08 8.51
CA SER A 173 28.26 -35.57 9.13
C SER A 173 28.16 -35.47 10.66
N PHE A 174 27.05 -35.86 11.29
CA PHE A 174 26.91 -35.86 12.75
C PHE A 174 27.12 -37.24 13.38
N ASP A 175 27.82 -38.14 12.67
CA ASP A 175 28.20 -39.42 13.25
C ASP A 175 29.43 -39.23 14.15
N ASN A 176 29.18 -39.42 15.46
CA ASN A 176 30.12 -39.47 16.60
C ASN A 176 30.09 -38.27 17.57
N ALA A 177 28.91 -37.83 18.01
CA ALA A 177 28.78 -37.16 19.30
C ALA A 177 28.07 -38.06 20.32
N GLU A 178 28.87 -38.66 21.20
CA GLU A 178 28.43 -39.24 22.48
C GLU A 178 27.56 -38.24 23.30
N PRO A 179 26.77 -38.70 24.28
CA PRO A 179 25.66 -37.95 24.86
C PRO A 179 26.13 -36.88 25.86
N VAL A 180 26.91 -35.90 25.42
CA VAL A 180 27.08 -34.62 26.10
C VAL A 180 27.25 -33.55 25.01
N MET A 181 26.22 -32.74 24.78
CA MET A 181 26.41 -31.42 24.17
C MET A 181 26.77 -30.47 25.32
N PRO A 182 28.04 -30.06 25.51
CA PRO A 182 28.37 -28.99 26.44
C PRO A 182 27.86 -27.67 25.84
N GLY A 183 26.58 -27.38 26.06
CA GLY A 183 25.91 -26.21 25.51
C GLY A 183 25.75 -26.28 23.99
N VAL A 184 24.59 -25.84 23.51
CA VAL A 184 24.50 -25.43 22.11
C VAL A 184 25.37 -24.18 22.02
N VAL A 185 26.62 -24.32 21.54
CA VAL A 185 27.45 -23.15 21.24
C VAL A 185 26.80 -22.46 20.06
N THR A 186 26.10 -21.36 20.32
CA THR A 186 25.74 -20.40 19.28
C THR A 186 27.06 -19.94 18.65
N ARG A 187 27.26 -20.25 17.36
CA ARG A 187 28.40 -19.66 16.64
C ARG A 187 28.17 -18.15 16.64
N THR A 188 29.18 -17.38 17.00
CA THR A 188 29.16 -15.92 17.03
C THR A 188 28.52 -15.37 15.74
N PRO A 189 27.64 -14.34 15.83
CA PRO A 189 26.91 -13.78 14.68
C PRO A 189 27.80 -13.44 13.48
N VAL A 190 29.04 -13.02 13.75
CA VAL A 190 30.06 -12.62 12.77
C VAL A 190 30.39 -13.72 11.74
N ALA A 191 30.22 -15.01 12.07
CA ALA A 191 30.44 -16.10 11.13
C ALA A 191 29.20 -16.42 10.26
N LEU A 192 28.00 -16.01 10.70
CA LEU A 192 26.75 -16.22 9.99
C LEU A 192 26.49 -15.16 8.92
N GLU A 193 26.90 -13.90 9.11
CA GLU A 193 26.80 -12.85 8.06
C GLU A 193 27.46 -13.28 6.73
N PRO A 194 28.72 -13.76 6.71
CA PRO A 194 29.37 -14.23 5.49
C PRO A 194 28.66 -15.42 4.85
N LEU A 195 28.08 -16.31 5.67
CA LEU A 195 27.28 -17.43 5.20
C LEU A 195 25.98 -16.93 4.57
N ILE A 196 25.22 -16.05 5.23
CA ILE A 196 23.97 -15.46 4.71
C ILE A 196 24.21 -14.74 3.37
N GLN A 197 25.29 -13.97 3.26
CA GLN A 197 25.69 -13.32 2.02
C GLN A 197 26.06 -14.32 0.90
N ALA A 198 26.64 -15.46 1.25
CA ALA A 198 26.89 -16.55 0.31
C ALA A 198 25.60 -17.30 -0.09
N PHE A 199 24.60 -17.35 0.79
CA PHE A 199 23.34 -18.06 0.60
C PHE A 199 22.29 -17.27 -0.20
N VAL A 200 22.42 -15.94 -0.26
CA VAL A 200 21.42 -15.03 -0.85
C VAL A 200 22.06 -14.17 -1.92
N LYS A 201 21.87 -14.52 -3.20
CA LYS A 201 22.22 -13.60 -4.29
C LYS A 201 21.18 -12.47 -4.33
N PRO A 202 21.56 -11.19 -4.14
CA PRO A 202 20.61 -10.09 -4.31
C PRO A 202 20.14 -10.05 -5.75
N ARG A 203 18.82 -10.20 -5.95
CA ARG A 203 18.19 -9.99 -7.26
C ARG A 203 18.15 -8.49 -7.50
N LEU A 204 18.76 -8.07 -8.61
CA LEU A 204 18.82 -6.65 -8.96
C LEU A 204 17.48 -6.25 -9.61
N PRO A 205 16.87 -5.14 -9.19
CA PRO A 205 15.62 -4.67 -9.76
C PRO A 205 15.80 -4.20 -11.22
N ASN A 206 14.72 -4.26 -11.99
CA ASN A 206 14.61 -3.70 -13.32
C ASN A 206 14.45 -2.17 -13.25
N LEU A 207 15.56 -1.43 -13.28
CA LEU A 207 15.60 0.03 -13.22
C LEU A 207 16.06 0.69 -14.54
N PRO A 208 15.61 1.91 -14.86
CA PRO A 208 14.67 2.71 -14.08
C PRO A 208 13.23 2.21 -14.20
N PHE A 209 12.45 2.37 -13.13
CA PHE A 209 11.07 1.87 -13.04
C PHE A 209 10.09 2.99 -12.75
N PHE A 210 9.15 3.26 -13.66
CA PHE A 210 8.21 4.36 -13.52
C PHE A 210 6.80 3.86 -13.72
N GLU A 211 6.16 3.44 -12.65
CA GLU A 211 4.78 2.97 -12.69
C GLU A 211 3.87 4.02 -12.10
N LEU A 212 3.23 4.77 -12.99
CA LEU A 212 2.32 5.84 -12.61
C LEU A 212 0.89 5.35 -12.37
N ASN A 213 0.57 4.06 -12.60
CA ASN A 213 -0.73 3.40 -12.40
C ASN A 213 -1.97 4.32 -12.31
N ILE A 214 -2.08 5.25 -13.25
CA ILE A 214 -3.18 6.22 -13.34
C ILE A 214 -3.60 6.32 -14.79
N SER A 215 -4.92 6.35 -14.99
CA SER A 215 -5.53 6.70 -16.27
C SER A 215 -5.31 8.19 -16.62
N ARG A 216 -4.75 8.98 -15.69
CA ARG A 216 -4.56 10.41 -15.84
C ARG A 216 -3.31 10.75 -16.61
N GLN A 217 -3.46 11.47 -17.72
CA GLN A 217 -2.33 12.06 -18.42
C GLN A 217 -1.86 13.34 -17.72
N ARG A 218 -0.58 13.69 -17.91
CA ARG A 218 -0.08 15.00 -17.48
C ARG A 218 -0.94 16.09 -18.09
N THR A 219 -1.45 17.00 -17.24
CA THR A 219 -2.17 18.19 -17.68
C THR A 219 -1.22 19.10 -18.47
N LYS A 220 -1.46 19.22 -19.79
CA LYS A 220 -0.64 20.05 -20.70
C LYS A 220 -0.64 21.52 -20.29
N ASP A 221 -1.78 22.00 -19.82
CA ASP A 221 -2.01 23.39 -19.47
C ASP A 221 -1.85 23.67 -17.96
N PHE A 222 -1.06 22.88 -17.24
CA PHE A 222 -0.76 23.12 -15.82
C PHE A 222 -0.37 24.59 -15.58
N HIS A 223 -0.91 25.19 -14.50
CA HIS A 223 -0.81 26.62 -14.22
C HIS A 223 -0.58 26.86 -12.72
N GLY A 224 0.30 27.84 -12.43
CA GLY A 224 0.61 28.30 -11.08
C GLY A 224 1.26 27.23 -10.19
N ARG A 225 1.16 27.42 -8.87
CA ARG A 225 1.65 26.50 -7.81
C ARG A 225 3.17 26.29 -7.78
N GLU A 226 3.94 27.19 -8.36
CA GLU A 226 5.40 27.03 -8.39
C GLU A 226 6.03 27.07 -7.00
N GLU A 227 5.52 27.91 -6.10
CA GLU A 227 5.95 27.91 -4.69
C GLU A 227 5.72 26.55 -3.99
N VAL A 228 4.65 25.85 -4.34
CA VAL A 228 4.37 24.51 -3.79
C VAL A 228 5.37 23.50 -4.36
N LEU A 229 5.63 23.56 -5.66
CA LEU A 229 6.60 22.69 -6.33
C LEU A 229 8.03 22.91 -5.82
N GLU A 230 8.44 24.15 -5.54
CA GLU A 230 9.74 24.48 -4.94
C GLU A 230 9.88 23.94 -3.52
N LYS A 231 8.81 24.01 -2.72
CA LYS A 231 8.80 23.39 -1.38
C LYS A 231 8.88 21.86 -1.47
N LEU A 232 8.20 21.26 -2.44
CA LEU A 232 8.32 19.82 -2.71
C LEU A 232 9.74 19.44 -3.15
N ASP A 233 10.41 20.25 -3.98
CA ASP A 233 11.81 20.02 -4.36
C ASP A 233 12.71 20.05 -3.12
N THR A 234 12.56 21.08 -2.29
CA THR A 234 13.33 21.25 -1.06
C THR A 234 13.16 20.03 -0.14
N GLN A 235 11.92 19.55 0.01
CA GLN A 235 11.61 18.44 0.90
C GLN A 235 12.05 17.08 0.32
N LEU A 236 11.63 16.75 -0.90
CA LEU A 236 11.69 15.39 -1.43
C LEU A 236 13.00 15.07 -2.16
N LEU A 237 13.79 16.07 -2.55
CA LEU A 237 15.08 15.85 -3.24
C LEU A 237 16.30 15.93 -2.31
N SER A 238 16.16 16.56 -1.14
CA SER A 238 17.28 16.83 -0.22
C SER A 238 17.53 15.71 0.81
N GLY A 239 16.66 14.70 0.88
CA GLY A 239 16.78 13.60 1.83
C GLY A 239 15.52 12.73 1.86
N PRO A 240 15.56 11.60 2.58
CA PRO A 240 14.45 10.66 2.63
C PRO A 240 13.31 11.23 3.49
N ASN A 241 12.36 11.87 2.84
CA ASN A 241 11.41 12.76 3.49
C ASN A 241 9.99 12.54 2.98
N MET A 242 9.03 12.97 3.79
CA MET A 242 7.61 12.93 3.47
C MET A 242 7.09 14.35 3.19
N ALA A 243 6.25 14.47 2.17
CA ALA A 243 5.47 15.66 1.88
C ALA A 243 3.98 15.32 1.81
N ILE A 244 3.12 16.16 2.39
CA ILE A 244 1.68 15.99 2.38
C ILE A 244 1.03 17.23 1.78
N LEU A 245 0.30 17.05 0.68
CA LEU A 245 -0.61 18.04 0.11
C LEU A 245 -2.02 17.76 0.65
N TYR A 246 -2.59 18.68 1.42
CA TYR A 246 -3.93 18.49 1.99
C TYR A 246 -4.89 19.63 1.66
N GLY A 247 -6.18 19.36 1.69
CA GLY A 247 -7.23 20.36 1.45
C GLY A 247 -8.43 19.81 0.69
N THR A 248 -9.43 20.64 0.48
CA THR A 248 -10.71 20.23 -0.12
C THR A 248 -10.55 19.63 -1.52
N GLY A 249 -11.52 18.79 -1.92
CA GLY A 249 -11.61 18.27 -3.28
C GLY A 249 -11.64 19.40 -4.33
N GLY A 250 -11.01 19.17 -5.48
CA GLY A 250 -10.98 20.13 -6.60
C GLY A 250 -9.89 21.21 -6.53
N PHE A 251 -9.07 21.26 -5.47
CA PHE A 251 -7.95 22.22 -5.33
C PHE A 251 -6.68 21.85 -6.12
N GLY A 252 -6.68 20.74 -6.86
CA GLY A 252 -5.54 20.36 -7.71
C GLY A 252 -4.39 19.63 -7.01
N LYS A 253 -4.60 19.03 -5.82
CA LYS A 253 -3.56 18.26 -5.11
C LYS A 253 -2.90 17.17 -5.99
N SER A 254 -3.72 16.31 -6.59
CA SER A 254 -3.25 15.24 -7.48
C SER A 254 -2.54 15.80 -8.72
N GLU A 255 -2.97 16.95 -9.24
CA GLU A 255 -2.34 17.62 -10.38
C GLU A 255 -0.96 18.16 -10.03
N VAL A 256 -0.79 18.78 -8.85
CA VAL A 256 0.52 19.22 -8.37
C VAL A 256 1.45 18.03 -8.16
N ALA A 257 0.96 16.94 -7.57
CA ALA A 257 1.75 15.73 -7.40
C ALA A 257 2.18 15.11 -8.75
N LEU A 258 1.28 15.08 -9.73
CA LEU A 258 1.55 14.57 -11.07
C LEU A 258 2.57 15.45 -11.80
N GLU A 259 2.44 16.76 -11.70
CA GLU A 259 3.38 17.71 -12.30
C GLU A 259 4.76 17.64 -11.64
N PHE A 260 4.83 17.46 -10.32
CA PHE A 260 6.08 17.21 -9.61
C PHE A 260 6.78 15.96 -10.15
N VAL A 261 6.06 14.83 -10.20
CA VAL A 261 6.57 13.55 -10.74
C VAL A 261 7.06 13.73 -12.18
N HIS A 262 6.30 14.41 -13.02
CA HIS A 262 6.68 14.59 -14.42
C HIS A 262 7.94 15.43 -14.57
N ARG A 263 8.01 16.59 -13.91
CA ARG A 263 9.15 17.51 -14.00
C ARG A 263 10.42 16.94 -13.34
N ARG A 264 10.27 16.11 -12.29
CA ARG A 264 11.40 15.58 -11.49
C ARG A 264 11.64 14.09 -11.74
N ARG A 265 11.04 13.49 -12.77
CA ARG A 265 11.16 12.05 -13.08
C ARG A 265 12.61 11.57 -13.10
N GLY A 266 13.51 12.34 -13.71
CA GLY A 266 14.94 12.00 -13.82
C GLY A 266 15.74 12.08 -12.51
N ARG A 267 15.13 12.48 -11.39
CA ARG A 267 15.76 12.51 -10.06
C ARG A 267 15.62 11.18 -9.30
N PHE A 268 14.73 10.31 -9.76
CA PHE A 268 14.42 9.03 -9.14
C PHE A 268 14.75 7.89 -10.09
N ASP A 269 15.38 6.84 -9.56
CA ASP A 269 15.58 5.58 -10.27
C ASP A 269 14.26 4.81 -10.34
N ALA A 270 13.38 4.97 -9.33
CA ALA A 270 12.04 4.38 -9.32
C ALA A 270 10.94 5.35 -8.86
N ILE A 271 9.76 5.30 -9.49
CA ILE A 271 8.56 6.04 -9.05
C ILE A 271 7.38 5.10 -9.05
N PHE A 272 6.65 5.08 -7.93
CA PHE A 272 5.44 4.29 -7.73
C PHE A 272 4.30 5.22 -7.38
N TRP A 273 3.24 5.21 -8.18
CA TRP A 273 2.01 5.95 -7.87
C TRP A 273 0.91 5.00 -7.46
N LEU A 274 0.30 5.27 -6.30
CA LEU A 274 -0.74 4.47 -5.69
C LEU A 274 -1.99 5.30 -5.48
N LYS A 275 -3.14 4.67 -5.73
CA LYS A 275 -4.41 5.14 -5.20
C LYS A 275 -4.52 4.69 -3.75
N ALA A 276 -4.63 5.65 -2.85
CA ALA A 276 -4.56 5.45 -1.40
C ALA A 276 -5.92 5.59 -0.71
N ASP A 277 -7.01 5.49 -1.47
CA ASP A 277 -8.40 5.47 -0.98
C ASP A 277 -8.76 4.14 -0.28
N ASN A 278 -8.05 3.05 -0.61
CA ASN A 278 -8.32 1.72 -0.09
C ASN A 278 -7.04 0.92 0.16
N LEU A 279 -6.85 0.46 1.40
CA LEU A 279 -5.68 -0.34 1.80
C LEU A 279 -5.51 -1.63 0.99
N SER A 280 -6.61 -2.27 0.56
CA SER A 280 -6.56 -3.49 -0.25
C SER A 280 -6.03 -3.22 -1.66
N LYS A 281 -6.41 -2.08 -2.27
CA LYS A 281 -5.86 -1.63 -3.56
C LYS A 281 -4.35 -1.38 -3.43
N MET A 282 -3.93 -0.66 -2.40
CA MET A 282 -2.51 -0.40 -2.13
C MET A 282 -1.70 -1.70 -1.97
N ARG A 283 -2.23 -2.70 -1.25
CA ARG A 283 -1.60 -4.01 -1.09
C ARG A 283 -1.44 -4.74 -2.42
N GLN A 284 -2.47 -4.71 -3.26
CA GLN A 284 -2.46 -5.33 -4.58
C GLN A 284 -1.44 -4.64 -5.51
N ASP A 285 -1.42 -3.31 -5.51
CA ASP A 285 -0.48 -2.52 -6.30
C ASP A 285 0.97 -2.80 -5.90
N PHE A 286 1.29 -2.86 -4.60
CA PHE A 286 2.63 -3.23 -4.13
C PHE A 286 3.04 -4.64 -4.60
N GLY A 287 2.12 -5.60 -4.57
CA GLY A 287 2.38 -6.94 -5.09
C GLY A 287 2.69 -6.91 -6.59
N ARG A 288 1.90 -6.17 -7.37
CA ARG A 288 2.15 -5.99 -8.81
C ARG A 288 3.49 -5.29 -9.08
N PHE A 289 3.83 -4.27 -8.31
CA PHE A 289 5.11 -3.55 -8.44
C PHE A 289 6.30 -4.47 -8.13
N ALA A 290 6.19 -5.36 -7.14
CA ALA A 290 7.24 -6.34 -6.86
C ALA A 290 7.55 -7.22 -8.08
N ALA A 291 6.50 -7.76 -8.70
CA ALA A 291 6.60 -8.58 -9.90
C ALA A 291 7.20 -7.78 -11.07
N GLN A 292 6.68 -6.58 -11.36
CA GLN A 292 7.13 -5.75 -12.49
C GLN A 292 8.56 -5.21 -12.31
N LEU A 293 8.96 -4.88 -11.09
CA LEU A 293 10.31 -4.47 -10.73
C LEU A 293 11.30 -5.64 -10.79
N GLY A 294 10.82 -6.88 -10.95
CA GLY A 294 11.65 -8.08 -11.07
C GLY A 294 12.16 -8.60 -9.73
N LEU A 295 11.43 -8.36 -8.63
CA LEU A 295 11.78 -8.86 -7.30
C LEU A 295 11.40 -10.33 -7.09
N GLU A 296 10.49 -10.85 -7.91
CA GLU A 296 9.97 -12.23 -7.84
C GLU A 296 10.70 -13.18 -8.80
N ASP A 297 10.61 -14.49 -8.53
CA ASP A 297 11.19 -15.54 -9.39
C ASP A 297 10.41 -15.66 -10.72
N GLU A 298 11.13 -15.94 -11.80
CA GLU A 298 10.51 -16.07 -13.14
C GLU A 298 9.63 -17.33 -13.18
N GLY A 299 8.32 -17.16 -13.40
CA GLY A 299 7.37 -18.27 -13.52
C GLY A 299 6.83 -18.82 -12.19
N GLY A 300 7.22 -18.25 -11.05
CA GLY A 300 6.63 -18.56 -9.74
C GLY A 300 5.43 -17.66 -9.45
N ALA A 301 4.25 -18.24 -9.23
CA ALA A 301 3.12 -17.49 -8.68
C ALA A 301 3.39 -17.21 -7.19
N THR A 302 3.92 -16.04 -6.87
CA THR A 302 4.07 -15.58 -5.49
C THR A 302 2.72 -15.18 -4.92
N ASP A 303 2.46 -15.50 -3.65
CA ASP A 303 1.23 -15.02 -3.02
C ASP A 303 1.29 -13.49 -2.78
N PRO A 304 0.19 -12.74 -2.95
CA PRO A 304 0.21 -11.27 -2.95
C PRO A 304 0.83 -10.61 -1.71
N PHE A 305 0.76 -11.26 -0.55
CA PHE A 305 1.38 -10.73 0.67
C PHE A 305 2.89 -10.83 0.60
N THR A 306 3.42 -11.96 0.13
CA THR A 306 4.86 -12.16 0.02
C THR A 306 5.45 -11.20 -1.01
N SER A 307 4.78 -10.98 -2.14
CA SER A 307 5.12 -9.93 -3.11
C SER A 307 5.16 -8.54 -2.46
N ARG A 308 4.13 -8.17 -1.69
CA ARG A 308 4.08 -6.90 -0.96
C ARG A 308 5.24 -6.74 0.01
N GLU A 309 5.56 -7.77 0.79
CA GLU A 309 6.69 -7.71 1.73
C GLU A 309 8.02 -7.59 0.99
N MET A 310 8.22 -8.28 -0.15
CA MET A 310 9.42 -8.09 -0.98
C MET A 310 9.57 -6.64 -1.43
N MET A 311 8.48 -6.02 -1.88
CA MET A 311 8.48 -4.61 -2.28
C MET A 311 8.87 -3.69 -1.12
N LYS A 312 8.30 -3.91 0.06
CA LYS A 312 8.64 -3.13 1.27
C LYS A 312 10.11 -3.29 1.66
N THR A 313 10.61 -4.53 1.67
CA THR A 313 12.03 -4.81 1.93
C THR A 313 12.94 -4.10 0.93
N TRP A 314 12.59 -4.10 -0.36
CA TRP A 314 13.36 -3.36 -1.35
C TRP A 314 13.29 -1.84 -1.14
N LEU A 315 12.14 -1.27 -0.79
CA LEU A 315 12.05 0.17 -0.48
C LEU A 315 12.85 0.55 0.77
N GLU A 316 12.97 -0.35 1.74
CA GLU A 316 13.80 -0.17 2.95
C GLU A 316 15.31 -0.18 2.63
N GLU A 317 15.72 -1.06 1.71
CA GLU A 317 17.10 -1.24 1.26
C GLU A 317 17.14 -1.31 -0.28
N PRO A 318 17.06 -0.15 -0.98
CA PRO A 318 16.82 -0.11 -2.41
C PRO A 318 18.10 -0.41 -3.18
N ILE A 319 18.48 -1.67 -3.24
CA ILE A 319 19.66 -2.13 -3.97
C ILE A 319 19.47 -1.96 -5.48
N GLN A 320 20.55 -1.59 -6.19
CA GLN A 320 20.61 -1.56 -7.65
C GLN A 320 21.99 -1.98 -8.18
N ALA A 321 22.04 -2.29 -9.47
CA ALA A 321 23.32 -2.43 -10.18
C ALA A 321 24.12 -1.13 -10.05
N PRO A 322 25.47 -1.18 -10.03
CA PRO A 322 26.29 0.03 -10.04
C PRO A 322 25.88 0.94 -11.20
N ASN A 323 25.37 2.12 -10.87
CA ASN A 323 25.02 3.11 -11.89
C ASN A 323 26.29 3.81 -12.41
N LYS A 324 26.14 4.79 -13.31
CA LYS A 324 27.27 5.54 -13.90
C LYS A 324 28.19 6.20 -12.87
N SER A 325 27.70 6.52 -11.67
CA SER A 325 28.48 7.10 -10.57
C SER A 325 28.96 6.05 -9.56
N GLY A 326 28.81 4.76 -9.85
CA GLY A 326 29.16 3.65 -8.95
C GLY A 326 28.20 3.49 -7.77
N ARG A 327 27.08 4.22 -7.73
CA ARG A 327 26.08 4.13 -6.65
C ARG A 327 25.28 2.84 -6.83
N GLN A 328 25.14 2.08 -5.75
CA GLN A 328 24.38 0.82 -5.69
C GLN A 328 23.08 0.94 -4.88
N VAL A 329 22.74 2.15 -4.44
CA VAL A 329 21.48 2.45 -3.74
C VAL A 329 20.61 3.27 -4.68
N ALA A 330 19.39 2.82 -4.94
CA ALA A 330 18.42 3.46 -5.82
C ALA A 330 17.66 4.56 -5.10
N THR A 331 17.42 5.68 -5.78
CA THR A 331 16.51 6.73 -5.29
C THR A 331 15.10 6.41 -5.75
N TRP A 332 14.13 6.49 -4.84
CA TRP A 332 12.73 6.21 -5.17
C TRP A 332 11.76 7.24 -4.62
N LEU A 333 10.60 7.36 -5.28
CA LEU A 333 9.45 8.15 -4.87
C LEU A 333 8.20 7.26 -4.82
N VAL A 334 7.47 7.29 -3.71
CA VAL A 334 6.14 6.69 -3.59
C VAL A 334 5.10 7.81 -3.45
N VAL A 335 4.14 7.86 -4.36
CA VAL A 335 3.00 8.78 -4.30
C VAL A 335 1.76 8.05 -3.81
N PHE A 336 1.21 8.48 -2.67
CA PHE A 336 -0.07 8.04 -2.14
C PHE A 336 -1.14 9.09 -2.48
N ASP A 337 -1.85 8.89 -3.58
CA ASP A 337 -2.86 9.83 -4.08
C ASP A 337 -4.25 9.49 -3.53
N GLY A 338 -4.91 10.45 -2.88
CA GLY A 338 -6.27 10.29 -2.36
C GLY A 338 -6.35 9.51 -1.05
N ALA A 339 -5.36 9.65 -0.16
CA ALA A 339 -5.35 9.03 1.15
C ALA A 339 -6.35 9.70 2.09
N ASP A 340 -7.65 9.39 1.92
CA ASP A 340 -8.71 9.99 2.72
C ASP A 340 -8.63 9.58 4.20
N ASP A 341 -8.26 8.33 4.52
CA ASP A 341 -7.86 7.93 5.89
C ASP A 341 -6.34 7.72 5.95
N LEU A 342 -5.62 8.65 6.57
CA LEU A 342 -4.16 8.56 6.69
C LEU A 342 -3.66 7.36 7.52
N LYS A 343 -4.52 6.71 8.32
CA LYS A 343 -4.14 5.49 9.06
C LYS A 343 -3.76 4.33 8.15
N VAL A 344 -4.22 4.32 6.89
CA VAL A 344 -3.81 3.30 5.90
C VAL A 344 -2.30 3.32 5.67
N LEU A 345 -1.65 4.46 5.85
CA LEU A 345 -0.20 4.60 5.72
C LEU A 345 0.56 3.90 6.85
N ASN A 346 -0.09 3.53 7.95
CA ASN A 346 0.55 2.82 9.06
C ASN A 346 1.17 1.48 8.64
N GLU A 347 0.61 0.83 7.61
CA GLU A 347 1.14 -0.41 7.03
C GLU A 347 2.52 -0.20 6.39
N PHE A 348 2.83 1.02 5.97
CA PHE A 348 4.02 1.41 5.23
C PHE A 348 5.02 2.21 6.10
N LYS A 349 4.87 2.24 7.43
CA LYS A 349 5.81 2.95 8.32
C LYS A 349 7.26 2.50 8.18
N SER A 350 7.52 1.27 7.73
CA SER A 350 8.88 0.74 7.62
C SER A 350 9.72 1.43 6.54
N ILE A 351 9.07 1.99 5.50
CA ILE A 351 9.75 2.72 4.41
C ILE A 351 9.96 4.21 4.73
N TYR A 352 9.48 4.70 5.88
CA TYR A 352 9.64 6.10 6.26
C TYR A 352 11.11 6.42 6.54
N GLY A 353 11.59 7.54 6.01
CA GLY A 353 13.00 7.90 6.14
C GLY A 353 13.95 7.04 5.30
N LYS A 354 13.45 6.26 4.33
CA LYS A 354 14.25 5.44 3.40
C LYS A 354 14.26 5.96 1.96
N GLY A 355 13.30 6.80 1.60
CA GLY A 355 13.17 7.45 0.28
C GLY A 355 12.19 8.61 0.33
N ALA A 356 11.67 9.03 -0.83
CA ALA A 356 10.73 10.13 -0.92
C ALA A 356 9.28 9.64 -0.89
N ILE A 357 8.43 10.26 -0.07
CA ILE A 357 7.00 9.95 0.00
C ILE A 357 6.19 11.22 -0.23
N LEU A 358 5.27 11.18 -1.19
CA LEU A 358 4.32 12.27 -1.45
C LEU A 358 2.90 11.78 -1.22
N VAL A 359 2.15 12.45 -0.36
CA VAL A 359 0.77 12.09 -0.03
C VAL A 359 -0.17 13.20 -0.46
N THR A 360 -1.31 12.85 -1.06
CA THR A 360 -2.44 13.77 -1.23
C THR A 360 -3.62 13.31 -0.37
N THR A 361 -4.25 14.23 0.36
CA THR A 361 -5.38 13.90 1.25
C THR A 361 -6.40 15.04 1.32
N ARG A 362 -7.64 14.71 1.64
CA ARG A 362 -8.68 15.70 1.97
C ARG A 362 -8.71 16.06 3.45
N GLU A 363 -8.13 15.24 4.33
CA GLU A 363 -8.24 15.39 5.77
C GLU A 363 -7.07 16.18 6.35
N ALA A 364 -7.35 17.38 6.87
CA ALA A 364 -6.35 18.20 7.55
C ALA A 364 -6.01 17.66 8.94
N ASP A 365 -7.04 17.24 9.70
CA ASP A 365 -6.90 16.84 11.11
C ASP A 365 -6.04 15.57 11.27
N SER A 366 -6.04 14.71 10.26
CA SER A 366 -5.26 13.47 10.21
C SER A 366 -3.75 13.72 10.02
N VAL A 367 -3.34 14.90 9.54
CA VAL A 367 -1.92 15.26 9.33
C VAL A 367 -1.18 15.40 10.65
N GLU A 368 -1.79 16.06 11.64
CA GLU A 368 -1.19 16.22 12.97
C GLU A 368 -1.01 14.86 13.65
N ILE A 369 -1.99 13.96 13.51
CA ILE A 369 -1.94 12.60 14.04
C ILE A 369 -0.77 11.83 13.44
N LEU A 370 -0.60 11.85 12.11
CA LEU A 370 0.54 11.20 11.45
C LEU A 370 1.87 11.75 11.98
N SER A 371 1.99 13.06 12.14
CA SER A 371 3.24 13.70 12.60
C SER A 371 3.67 13.23 13.98
N ALA A 372 2.71 13.01 14.90
CA ALA A 372 2.96 12.51 16.26
C ALA A 372 3.34 11.02 16.29
N ASP A 373 2.94 10.28 15.26
CA ASP A 373 3.09 8.82 15.15
C ASP A 373 4.34 8.38 14.38
N MET A 374 5.13 9.36 13.89
CA MET A 374 6.40 9.13 13.22
C MET A 374 7.45 8.58 14.20
N PRO A 375 8.30 7.62 13.79
CA PRO A 375 9.34 7.12 14.66
C PRO A 375 10.30 8.25 15.07
N THR A 376 10.39 8.53 16.37
CA THR A 376 11.37 9.49 16.93
C THR A 376 12.81 9.08 16.70
N ASP A 377 13.05 7.78 16.47
CA ASP A 377 14.39 7.19 16.37
C ASP A 377 14.95 7.27 14.93
N SER A 378 14.11 7.61 13.94
CA SER A 378 14.56 7.89 12.56
C SER A 378 14.97 9.36 12.44
N VAL A 379 16.22 9.65 12.82
CA VAL A 379 16.89 10.97 12.79
C VAL A 379 16.83 11.68 11.41
N SER A 380 16.33 11.02 10.35
CA SER A 380 16.33 11.53 8.97
C SER A 380 14.96 11.75 8.33
N ALA A 381 13.84 11.35 8.95
CA ALA A 381 12.52 11.51 8.33
C ALA A 381 11.90 12.88 8.70
N SER A 382 12.06 13.89 7.84
CA SER A 382 11.34 15.15 8.00
C SER A 382 9.98 15.10 7.28
N LEU A 383 9.00 15.79 7.84
CA LEU A 383 7.64 15.90 7.31
C LEU A 383 7.35 17.35 6.94
N PHE A 384 6.96 17.58 5.69
CA PHE A 384 6.40 18.84 5.22
C PHE A 384 4.92 18.64 4.92
N ALA A 385 4.05 19.45 5.50
CA ALA A 385 2.64 19.45 5.15
C ALA A 385 2.24 20.84 4.66
N THR A 386 1.51 20.89 3.54
CA THR A 386 1.02 22.15 2.98
C THR A 386 -0.44 22.06 2.58
N LYS A 387 -1.19 23.07 3.01
CA LYS A 387 -2.59 23.23 2.66
C LYS A 387 -2.68 23.79 1.25
N MET A 388 -3.40 23.10 0.38
CA MET A 388 -3.80 23.65 -0.90
C MET A 388 -4.99 24.60 -0.71
N HIS A 389 -5.03 25.62 -1.56
CA HIS A 389 -6.05 26.67 -1.54
C HIS A 389 -6.69 26.79 -2.92
N THR A 390 -7.79 27.53 -3.03
CA THR A 390 -8.26 28.03 -4.33
C THR A 390 -7.22 28.98 -4.94
N PHE A 391 -7.33 29.25 -6.23
CA PHE A 391 -6.53 30.29 -6.87
C PHE A 391 -6.99 31.67 -6.42
N GLY A 392 -6.05 32.62 -6.38
CA GLY A 392 -6.38 34.04 -6.33
C GLY A 392 -7.14 34.47 -7.60
N GLN A 393 -7.70 35.68 -7.59
CA GLN A 393 -8.48 36.18 -8.74
C GLN A 393 -7.64 36.20 -10.02
N ASP A 394 -6.41 36.72 -9.95
CA ASP A 394 -5.52 36.82 -11.11
C ASP A 394 -5.10 35.43 -11.62
N GLU A 395 -4.65 34.53 -10.74
CA GLU A 395 -4.33 33.14 -11.11
C GLU A 395 -5.52 32.40 -11.74
N ALA A 396 -6.73 32.66 -11.24
CA ALA A 396 -7.95 32.05 -11.77
C ALA A 396 -8.31 32.58 -13.16
N VAL A 397 -8.14 33.89 -13.39
CA VAL A 397 -8.31 34.54 -14.69
C VAL A 397 -7.27 34.03 -15.67
N ASP A 398 -6.00 33.97 -15.28
CA ASP A 398 -4.91 33.48 -16.12
C ASP A 398 -5.13 32.01 -16.52
N LEU A 399 -5.57 31.16 -15.60
CA LEU A 399 -5.94 29.78 -15.90
C LEU A 399 -7.10 29.73 -16.90
N LEU A 400 -8.18 30.48 -16.67
CA LEU A 400 -9.34 30.49 -17.56
C LEU A 400 -8.93 30.96 -18.97
N ALA A 401 -8.22 32.09 -19.04
CA ALA A 401 -7.73 32.67 -20.29
C ALA A 401 -6.85 31.68 -21.06
N LYS A 402 -5.95 30.97 -20.38
CA LYS A 402 -5.12 29.92 -20.97
C LYS A 402 -5.95 28.78 -21.54
N LEU A 403 -6.96 28.30 -20.80
CA LEU A 403 -7.78 27.16 -21.21
C LEU A 403 -8.72 27.45 -22.39
N VAL A 404 -9.21 28.69 -22.51
CA VAL A 404 -10.07 29.13 -23.63
C VAL A 404 -9.30 29.81 -24.75
N ARG A 405 -7.97 29.96 -24.60
CA ARG A 405 -7.07 30.67 -25.53
C ARG A 405 -7.53 32.12 -25.79
N LEU A 406 -7.90 32.79 -24.71
CA LEU A 406 -8.40 34.16 -24.72
C LEU A 406 -7.33 35.13 -25.24
N ASN A 407 -7.75 36.12 -26.01
CA ASN A 407 -6.93 37.30 -26.26
C ASN A 407 -7.14 38.31 -25.12
N MET A 408 -6.12 38.51 -24.29
CA MET A 408 -6.19 39.39 -23.11
C MET A 408 -6.23 40.89 -23.47
N ASP A 409 -5.98 41.25 -24.72
CA ASP A 409 -6.08 42.64 -25.20
C ASP A 409 -7.53 43.11 -25.40
N ASP A 410 -8.49 42.18 -25.38
CA ASP A 410 -9.92 42.47 -25.43
C ASP A 410 -10.44 42.72 -24.00
N GLU A 411 -10.73 43.99 -23.69
CA GLU A 411 -11.15 44.41 -22.34
C GLU A 411 -12.52 43.82 -21.95
N GLU A 412 -13.42 43.59 -22.90
CA GLU A 412 -14.75 43.02 -22.62
C GLU A 412 -14.63 41.54 -22.22
N GLU A 413 -13.83 40.80 -22.98
CA GLU A 413 -13.52 39.40 -22.69
C GLU A 413 -12.72 39.25 -21.39
N HIS A 414 -11.76 40.14 -21.14
CA HIS A 414 -10.99 40.16 -19.91
C HIS A 414 -11.86 40.42 -18.68
N GLN A 415 -12.82 41.35 -18.78
CA GLN A 415 -13.78 41.62 -17.71
C GLN A 415 -14.73 40.42 -17.49
N SER A 416 -15.16 39.75 -18.57
CA SER A 416 -15.96 38.53 -18.48
C SER A 416 -15.19 37.39 -17.81
N ALA A 417 -13.89 37.24 -18.10
CA ALA A 417 -13.01 36.27 -17.43
C ALA A 417 -12.95 36.52 -15.92
N ARG A 418 -12.80 37.78 -15.49
CA ARG A 418 -12.81 38.18 -14.08
C ARG A 418 -14.14 37.85 -13.39
N GLN A 419 -15.26 38.09 -14.05
CA GLN A 419 -16.58 37.77 -13.53
C GLN A 419 -16.74 36.25 -13.33
N ILE A 420 -16.42 35.46 -14.35
CA ILE A 420 -16.51 33.99 -14.29
C ILE A 420 -15.59 33.44 -13.19
N ALA A 421 -14.33 33.88 -13.14
CA ALA A 421 -13.38 33.46 -12.11
C ALA A 421 -13.88 33.76 -10.68
N GLY A 422 -14.54 34.92 -10.50
CA GLY A 422 -15.18 35.32 -9.24
C GLY A 422 -16.33 34.39 -8.84
N ILE A 423 -17.25 34.09 -9.76
CA ILE A 423 -18.38 33.17 -9.52
C ILE A 423 -17.88 31.77 -9.12
N LEU A 424 -16.80 31.31 -9.76
CA LEU A 424 -16.19 30.01 -9.49
C LEU A 424 -15.31 30.01 -8.23
N ASN A 425 -15.18 31.14 -7.54
CA ASN A 425 -14.38 31.31 -6.31
C ASN A 425 -12.93 30.80 -6.46
N GLY A 426 -12.34 30.93 -7.65
CA GLY A 426 -10.98 30.46 -7.93
C GLY A 426 -10.78 28.95 -7.81
N LEU A 427 -11.84 28.13 -7.81
CA LEU A 427 -11.73 26.67 -7.69
C LEU A 427 -11.13 26.08 -8.99
N PRO A 428 -9.90 25.49 -8.98
CA PRO A 428 -9.23 25.03 -10.20
C PRO A 428 -10.07 24.06 -11.04
N LEU A 429 -10.69 23.09 -10.37
CA LEU A 429 -11.55 22.11 -11.03
C LEU A 429 -12.76 22.78 -11.69
N ALA A 430 -13.36 23.78 -11.05
CA ALA A 430 -14.51 24.50 -11.59
C ALA A 430 -14.16 25.26 -12.86
N ILE A 431 -13.02 25.96 -12.83
CA ILE A 431 -12.52 26.75 -13.95
C ILE A 431 -12.27 25.83 -15.15
N ASN A 432 -11.59 24.70 -14.94
CA ASN A 432 -11.35 23.73 -16.00
C ASN A 432 -12.64 23.19 -16.63
N GLN A 433 -13.65 22.96 -15.80
CA GLN A 433 -14.94 22.44 -16.25
C GLN A 433 -15.75 23.47 -17.04
N MET A 434 -15.77 24.73 -16.59
CA MET A 434 -16.45 25.81 -17.31
C MET A 434 -15.74 26.15 -18.61
N ALA A 435 -14.40 26.17 -18.62
CA ALA A 435 -13.63 26.31 -19.85
C ALA A 435 -13.96 25.20 -20.86
N GLY A 436 -14.14 23.95 -20.39
CA GLY A 436 -14.61 22.85 -21.22
C GLY A 436 -15.97 23.10 -21.87
N VAL A 437 -16.95 23.62 -21.10
CA VAL A 437 -18.27 24.02 -21.61
C VAL A 437 -18.15 25.13 -22.66
N ILE A 438 -17.42 26.20 -22.34
CA ILE A 438 -17.19 27.36 -23.23
C ILE A 438 -16.60 26.89 -24.56
N ASN A 439 -15.54 26.09 -24.50
CA ASN A 439 -14.87 25.54 -25.68
C ASN A 439 -15.79 24.61 -26.50
N SER A 440 -16.59 23.78 -25.84
CA SER A 440 -17.49 22.82 -26.52
C SER A 440 -18.66 23.48 -27.24
N GLN A 441 -19.12 24.63 -26.75
CA GLN A 441 -20.23 25.39 -27.33
C GLN A 441 -19.75 26.52 -28.25
N HIS A 442 -18.43 26.69 -28.40
CA HIS A 442 -17.82 27.77 -29.16
C HIS A 442 -18.28 29.18 -28.74
N LEU A 443 -18.46 29.38 -27.43
CA LEU A 443 -18.90 30.66 -26.87
C LEU A 443 -17.72 31.59 -26.61
N THR A 444 -17.92 32.88 -26.79
CA THR A 444 -17.05 33.89 -26.14
C THR A 444 -17.35 33.95 -24.63
N LEU A 445 -16.47 34.57 -23.84
CA LEU A 445 -16.72 34.71 -22.40
C LEU A 445 -17.90 35.65 -22.14
N SER A 446 -18.07 36.69 -22.96
CA SER A 446 -19.23 37.59 -22.89
C SER A 446 -20.55 36.84 -23.19
N GLU A 447 -20.61 36.05 -24.26
CA GLU A 447 -21.78 35.22 -24.60
C GLU A 447 -22.09 34.20 -23.51
N PHE A 448 -21.06 33.60 -22.90
CA PHE A 448 -21.24 32.69 -21.77
C PHE A 448 -21.86 33.43 -20.58
N CYS A 449 -21.33 34.61 -20.23
CA CYS A 449 -21.91 35.44 -19.18
C CYS A 449 -23.37 35.79 -19.47
N GLU A 450 -23.71 36.26 -20.67
CA GLU A 450 -25.09 36.60 -21.06
C GLU A 450 -26.04 35.40 -20.97
N ARG A 451 -25.63 34.26 -21.52
CA ARG A 451 -26.46 33.04 -21.57
C ARG A 451 -26.74 32.48 -20.18
N TYR A 452 -25.81 32.67 -19.25
CA TYR A 452 -25.87 32.13 -17.91
C TYR A 452 -26.04 33.20 -16.81
N GLN A 453 -26.33 34.46 -17.19
CA GLN A 453 -26.66 35.58 -16.28
C GLN A 453 -27.84 35.24 -15.36
N ASP A 454 -28.81 34.48 -15.89
CA ASP A 454 -30.04 34.10 -15.19
C ASP A 454 -29.87 32.90 -14.24
N ILE A 455 -28.67 32.30 -14.20
CA ILE A 455 -28.39 31.26 -13.21
C ILE A 455 -28.45 31.89 -11.82
N ASP A 456 -28.11 33.19 -11.67
CA ASP A 456 -28.19 33.93 -10.40
C ASP A 456 -29.60 34.03 -9.82
N THR A 457 -30.62 33.94 -10.66
CA THR A 457 -32.02 34.17 -10.26
C THR A 457 -32.81 32.89 -9.93
N ARG A 458 -32.45 31.73 -10.48
CA ARG A 458 -33.25 30.49 -10.30
C ARG A 458 -32.64 29.43 -9.37
N GLY A 459 -31.39 29.58 -8.95
CA GLY A 459 -30.73 28.61 -8.06
C GLY A 459 -29.57 29.13 -7.19
N LEU A 460 -29.05 30.34 -7.42
CA LEU A 460 -27.82 30.81 -6.76
C LEU A 460 -28.02 31.43 -5.36
N ARG A 461 -29.22 31.88 -4.98
CA ARG A 461 -29.45 32.56 -3.68
C ARG A 461 -30.14 31.74 -2.60
N HIS A 462 -30.61 30.52 -2.88
CA HIS A 462 -31.41 29.74 -1.91
C HIS A 462 -30.63 28.72 -1.06
N HIS A 463 -29.29 28.72 -1.13
CA HIS A 463 -28.45 28.09 -0.10
C HIS A 463 -27.56 29.13 0.58
N GLY A 464 -28.20 30.18 1.11
CA GLY A 464 -27.66 30.92 2.23
C GLY A 464 -27.56 29.99 3.42
N ASP A 465 -26.37 29.39 3.61
CA ASP A 465 -25.63 29.23 4.89
C ASP A 465 -24.50 28.17 4.80
N SER A 466 -23.99 27.85 3.61
CA SER A 466 -22.87 26.88 3.47
C SER A 466 -21.96 27.23 2.29
N GLY A 467 -21.16 28.29 2.47
CA GLY A 467 -20.34 28.97 1.45
C GLY A 467 -19.23 28.15 0.75
N ARG A 468 -19.27 26.82 0.74
CA ARG A 468 -18.31 25.93 0.06
C ARG A 468 -18.93 24.68 -0.60
N LEU A 469 -20.01 24.12 -0.05
CA LEU A 469 -20.77 23.04 -0.72
C LEU A 469 -21.67 23.58 -1.84
N GLY A 470 -22.12 24.83 -1.71
CA GLY A 470 -23.00 25.49 -2.69
C GLY A 470 -22.35 25.63 -4.08
N SER A 471 -21.06 25.99 -4.15
CA SER A 471 -20.36 26.16 -5.44
C SER A 471 -20.12 24.83 -6.16
N GLN A 472 -19.69 23.77 -5.47
CA GLN A 472 -19.49 22.45 -6.09
C GLN A 472 -20.80 21.81 -6.58
N SER A 473 -21.89 21.97 -5.82
CA SER A 473 -23.23 21.51 -6.21
C SER A 473 -23.76 22.26 -7.43
N MET A 474 -23.53 23.58 -7.48
CA MET A 474 -23.90 24.45 -8.60
C MET A 474 -23.16 24.10 -9.89
N ILE A 475 -21.84 23.95 -9.83
CA ILE A 475 -21.00 23.57 -10.99
C ILE A 475 -21.44 22.20 -11.53
N SER A 476 -21.72 21.24 -10.64
CA SER A 476 -22.20 19.92 -11.03
C SER A 476 -23.60 19.99 -11.67
N SER A 477 -24.51 20.81 -11.12
CA SER A 477 -25.86 20.99 -11.65
C SER A 477 -25.86 21.66 -13.02
N MET A 478 -25.06 22.72 -13.21
CA MET A 478 -24.89 23.38 -14.52
C MET A 478 -24.37 22.39 -15.55
N ARG A 479 -23.37 21.59 -15.20
CA ARG A 479 -22.80 20.60 -16.13
C ARG A 479 -23.82 19.54 -16.51
N MET A 480 -24.53 18.98 -15.54
CA MET A 480 -25.58 17.98 -15.81
C MET A 480 -26.69 18.53 -16.71
N ALA A 481 -27.04 19.81 -16.57
CA ALA A 481 -28.04 20.45 -17.42
C ALA A 481 -27.59 20.65 -18.88
N LEU A 482 -26.28 20.59 -19.14
CA LEU A 482 -25.69 20.83 -20.47
C LEU A 482 -25.29 19.54 -21.20
N LEU A 483 -25.42 18.38 -20.55
CA LEU A 483 -25.12 17.09 -21.16
C LEU A 483 -26.32 16.52 -21.90
N SER A 484 -26.04 15.77 -22.97
CA SER A 484 -27.01 14.92 -23.64
C SER A 484 -27.56 13.86 -22.68
N PRO A 485 -28.81 13.40 -22.87
CA PRO A 485 -29.37 12.30 -22.11
C PRO A 485 -28.47 11.04 -22.11
N GLN A 486 -27.77 10.80 -23.22
CA GLN A 486 -26.84 9.69 -23.38
C GLN A 486 -25.57 9.86 -22.54
N ALA A 487 -24.98 11.06 -22.50
CA ALA A 487 -23.83 11.34 -21.64
C ALA A 487 -24.20 11.25 -20.14
N ILE A 488 -25.39 11.74 -19.76
CA ILE A 488 -25.92 11.58 -18.40
C ILE A 488 -26.11 10.10 -18.07
N ALA A 489 -26.67 9.32 -18.99
CA ALA A 489 -26.89 7.89 -18.80
C ALA A 489 -25.56 7.15 -18.60
N LEU A 490 -24.55 7.48 -19.40
CA LEU A 490 -23.22 6.92 -19.28
C LEU A 490 -22.58 7.27 -17.94
N LEU A 491 -22.68 8.53 -17.50
CA LEU A 491 -22.15 8.96 -16.20
C LEU A 491 -22.83 8.23 -15.03
N LYS A 492 -24.14 7.97 -15.11
CA LYS A 492 -24.86 7.17 -14.08
C LYS A 492 -24.32 5.74 -13.97
N ILE A 493 -23.89 5.14 -15.08
CA ILE A 493 -23.23 3.83 -15.06
C ILE A 493 -21.82 3.94 -14.47
N PHE A 494 -21.04 4.97 -14.81
CA PHE A 494 -19.69 5.17 -14.25
C PHE A 494 -19.69 5.28 -12.72
N VAL A 495 -20.74 5.87 -12.13
CA VAL A 495 -20.90 5.94 -10.66
C VAL A 495 -21.00 4.56 -9.99
N LEU A 496 -21.36 3.51 -10.73
CA LEU A 496 -21.43 2.13 -10.24
C LEU A 496 -20.11 1.36 -10.38
N LEU A 497 -19.14 1.94 -11.09
CA LEU A 497 -17.84 1.33 -11.38
C LEU A 497 -16.76 1.92 -10.46
N ASP A 498 -15.57 1.30 -10.46
CA ASP A 498 -14.42 1.85 -9.75
C ASP A 498 -14.01 3.18 -10.42
N PRO A 499 -14.01 4.32 -9.71
CA PRO A 499 -13.73 5.62 -10.30
C PRO A 499 -12.27 5.82 -10.72
N ASP A 500 -11.36 4.91 -10.37
CA ASP A 500 -9.94 5.01 -10.72
C ASP A 500 -9.59 4.37 -12.06
N CYS A 501 -10.37 3.38 -12.50
CA CYS A 501 -10.14 2.68 -13.76
C CYS A 501 -11.41 2.05 -14.30
N ILE A 502 -11.93 2.62 -15.40
CA ILE A 502 -13.00 2.03 -16.19
C ILE A 502 -12.44 1.63 -17.55
N HIS A 503 -12.27 0.33 -17.79
CA HIS A 503 -11.82 -0.16 -19.10
C HIS A 503 -12.91 0.06 -20.16
N GLU A 504 -12.52 0.65 -21.30
CA GLU A 504 -13.45 0.95 -22.39
C GLU A 504 -14.02 -0.32 -23.05
N ASN A 505 -13.31 -1.44 -22.95
CA ASN A 505 -13.74 -2.72 -23.51
C ASN A 505 -15.03 -3.27 -22.86
N LEU A 506 -15.41 -2.77 -21.68
CA LEU A 506 -16.71 -3.03 -21.06
C LEU A 506 -17.87 -2.59 -21.97
N PHE A 507 -17.59 -1.74 -22.96
CA PHE A 507 -18.57 -1.14 -23.86
C PHE A 507 -18.38 -1.56 -25.33
N ASP A 508 -17.55 -2.55 -25.67
CA ASP A 508 -17.26 -2.87 -27.09
C ASP A 508 -18.40 -3.58 -27.85
N ASN A 509 -19.36 -4.20 -27.15
CA ASN A 509 -20.45 -4.99 -27.74
C ASN A 509 -21.86 -4.49 -27.36
N LEU A 510 -22.06 -3.18 -27.35
CA LEU A 510 -23.35 -2.58 -26.94
C LEU A 510 -24.54 -2.97 -27.82
N ALA A 511 -24.29 -3.30 -29.10
CA ALA A 511 -25.36 -3.69 -30.03
C ALA A 511 -26.00 -5.05 -29.69
N ASP A 512 -25.25 -5.94 -29.01
CA ASP A 512 -25.70 -7.28 -28.64
C ASP A 512 -26.16 -7.37 -27.17
N ALA A 513 -26.07 -6.25 -26.43
CA ALA A 513 -26.42 -6.21 -25.02
C ALA A 513 -27.91 -5.88 -24.84
N ASP A 514 -28.60 -6.61 -23.96
CA ASP A 514 -29.95 -6.27 -23.49
C ASP A 514 -29.89 -5.06 -22.55
N ILE A 515 -29.72 -3.87 -23.12
CA ILE A 515 -29.57 -2.62 -22.38
C ILE A 515 -30.95 -2.11 -21.96
N VAL A 516 -31.31 -2.35 -20.69
CA VAL A 516 -32.58 -1.90 -20.09
C VAL A 516 -32.52 -0.43 -19.63
N PHE A 517 -31.36 0.22 -19.72
CA PHE A 517 -31.17 1.57 -19.19
C PHE A 517 -31.55 2.65 -20.21
N THR A 518 -32.66 3.35 -19.95
CA THR A 518 -33.19 4.38 -20.84
C THR A 518 -32.17 5.47 -21.14
N GLY A 519 -31.93 5.70 -22.44
CA GLY A 519 -31.01 6.71 -22.92
C GLY A 519 -29.54 6.32 -22.88
N PHE A 520 -29.18 5.09 -22.48
CA PHE A 520 -27.81 4.61 -22.61
C PHE A 520 -27.40 4.46 -24.09
N PRO A 521 -26.12 4.71 -24.45
CA PRO A 521 -25.65 4.47 -25.82
C PRO A 521 -25.91 3.03 -26.30
N ALA A 522 -26.62 2.87 -27.42
CA ALA A 522 -26.97 1.55 -27.99
C ALA A 522 -25.93 1.06 -29.01
N THR A 523 -25.10 1.97 -29.53
CA THR A 523 -24.03 1.65 -30.49
C THR A 523 -22.68 2.15 -30.01
N GLN A 524 -21.60 1.55 -30.53
CA GLN A 524 -20.24 2.01 -30.24
C GLN A 524 -20.00 3.45 -30.66
N ALA A 525 -20.62 3.90 -31.75
CA ALA A 525 -20.54 5.29 -32.21
C ALA A 525 -21.20 6.26 -31.22
N GLU A 526 -22.35 5.89 -30.66
CA GLU A 526 -23.03 6.67 -29.62
C GLU A 526 -22.21 6.71 -28.32
N PHE A 527 -21.62 5.57 -27.92
CA PHE A 527 -20.75 5.53 -26.75
C PHE A 527 -19.56 6.47 -26.92
N VAL A 528 -18.86 6.39 -28.05
CA VAL A 528 -17.72 7.26 -28.36
C VAL A 528 -18.14 8.74 -28.35
N LYS A 529 -19.32 9.07 -28.89
CA LYS A 529 -19.86 10.44 -28.88
C LYS A 529 -20.12 10.93 -27.45
N SER A 530 -20.85 10.16 -26.65
CA SER A 530 -21.17 10.52 -25.25
C SER A 530 -19.92 10.56 -24.36
N ARG A 531 -18.99 9.63 -24.54
CA ARG A 531 -17.68 9.65 -23.87
C ARG A 531 -16.90 10.91 -24.21
N ASN A 532 -16.85 11.30 -25.48
CA ASN A 532 -16.17 12.53 -25.90
C ASN A 532 -16.83 13.78 -25.32
N GLU A 533 -18.15 13.80 -25.19
CA GLU A 533 -18.88 14.87 -24.52
C GLU A 533 -18.50 14.97 -23.03
N LEU A 534 -18.42 13.84 -22.32
CA LEU A 534 -17.94 13.81 -20.92
C LEU A 534 -16.48 14.27 -20.77
N LEU A 535 -15.62 13.94 -21.74
CA LEU A 535 -14.23 14.39 -21.78
C LEU A 535 -14.14 15.91 -22.01
N GLN A 536 -14.90 16.44 -22.96
CA GLN A 536 -14.97 17.89 -23.23
C GLN A 536 -15.50 18.68 -22.03
N ALA A 537 -16.47 18.11 -21.31
CA ALA A 537 -16.97 18.70 -20.07
C ALA A 537 -16.00 18.54 -18.88
N ALA A 538 -14.84 17.90 -19.04
CA ALA A 538 -13.88 17.54 -18.00
C ALA A 538 -14.51 16.77 -16.82
N LEU A 539 -15.50 15.92 -17.11
CA LEU A 539 -16.15 15.02 -16.12
C LEU A 539 -15.38 13.73 -15.94
N VAL A 540 -14.70 13.31 -17.00
CA VAL A 540 -13.93 12.06 -17.09
C VAL A 540 -12.58 12.41 -17.71
N GLN A 541 -11.55 11.61 -17.44
CA GLN A 541 -10.27 11.69 -18.12
C GLN A 541 -10.07 10.43 -18.95
N ARG A 542 -9.09 10.40 -19.86
CA ARG A 542 -8.88 9.20 -20.70
C ARG A 542 -7.41 8.90 -20.89
N ASN A 543 -7.03 7.67 -20.62
CA ASN A 543 -5.76 7.10 -21.05
C ASN A 543 -5.94 6.35 -22.36
N GLY A 544 -5.72 7.03 -23.48
CA GLY A 544 -5.86 6.42 -24.81
C GLY A 544 -4.90 5.24 -25.06
N ALA A 545 -3.77 5.16 -24.35
CA ALA A 545 -2.81 4.06 -24.51
C ALA A 545 -3.27 2.79 -23.79
N ARG A 546 -4.00 2.94 -22.67
CA ARG A 546 -4.55 1.81 -21.89
C ARG A 546 -6.02 1.52 -22.20
N GLN A 547 -6.68 2.40 -22.96
CA GLN A 547 -8.13 2.35 -23.19
C GLN A 547 -8.93 2.35 -21.88
N GLU A 548 -8.54 3.27 -20.99
CA GLU A 548 -9.12 3.43 -19.65
C GLU A 548 -9.66 4.85 -19.49
N LEU A 549 -10.80 4.97 -18.81
CA LEU A 549 -11.43 6.22 -18.38
C LEU A 549 -11.19 6.48 -16.89
#